data_AF-A0A3C1W383-F1
#
_entry.id   AF-A0A3C1W383-F1
#
_cell.length_a   1.000
_cell.length_b   1.000
_cell.length_c   1.000
_cell.angle_alpha   90.00
_cell.angle_beta   90.00
_cell.angle_gamma   90.00
#
_symmetry.space_group_name_H-M   'P 1'
#
loop_
_entity.id
_entity.type
_entity.pdbx_description
1 polymer ?
#
loop_
_entity_poly.entity_id
_entity_poly.type
_entity_poly.pdbx_seq_one_letter_code
_entity_poly.pdbx_strand_id
1 'polypeptide(L)'
;MPKLKRYSTTTTLESGPLAETPIGDHLVLLDQPTGAGGTNKGPTPVDAFLATIGSCLGTVARIVAHQKRITLHKMEFKVSGEVDIDVLLGRTEECPAGFQSLQVEAFMESPDLTEEQKLIFLEEVDRRCPVSQTVLNGTPVSITLAQDLATA
;
A
#
# COMPACT_ATOMS: atom_id res chain seq x y z
N MET A 1 16.02 -18.25 -13.74
CA MET A 1 15.98 -17.78 -12.34
C MET A 1 15.29 -16.42 -12.29
N PRO A 2 14.37 -16.17 -11.34
CA PRO A 2 13.76 -14.85 -11.20
C PRO A 2 14.82 -13.81 -10.80
N LYS A 3 14.72 -12.60 -11.34
CA LYS A 3 15.53 -11.46 -10.89
C LYS A 3 14.82 -10.82 -9.70
N LEU A 4 15.37 -10.96 -8.50
CA LEU A 4 14.78 -10.45 -7.27
C LEU A 4 15.46 -9.13 -6.86
N LYS A 5 14.65 -8.14 -6.48
CA LYS A 5 15.12 -6.91 -5.84
C LYS A 5 14.69 -6.94 -4.38
N ARG A 6 15.63 -6.75 -3.46
CA ARG A 6 15.36 -6.64 -2.03
C ARG A 6 14.98 -5.18 -1.69
N TYR A 7 13.96 -5.04 -0.85
CA TYR A 7 13.57 -3.78 -0.23
C TYR A 7 13.65 -3.99 1.29
N SER A 8 14.18 -3.01 2.01
CA SER A 8 14.31 -3.04 3.46
C SER A 8 14.23 -1.62 4.02
N THR A 9 13.60 -1.47 5.18
CA THR A 9 13.45 -0.21 5.90
C THR A 9 13.56 -0.48 7.39
N THR A 10 14.07 0.48 8.14
CA THR A 10 14.02 0.47 9.61
C THR A 10 13.14 1.63 10.06
N THR A 11 12.18 1.33 10.92
CA THR A 11 11.23 2.30 11.46
C THR A 11 11.47 2.43 12.96
N THR A 12 11.61 3.66 13.44
CA THR A 12 11.81 3.96 14.86
C THR A 12 10.54 4.57 15.43
N LEU A 13 10.14 4.10 16.62
CA LEU A 13 9.14 4.72 17.48
C LEU A 13 9.78 4.93 18.84
N GLU A 14 9.66 6.15 19.38
CA GLU A 14 10.21 6.50 20.69
C GLU A 14 9.12 6.32 21.77
N SER A 15 8.69 7.40 22.43
CA SER A 15 7.71 7.33 23.53
C SER A 15 6.24 7.31 23.08
N GLY A 16 5.96 7.28 21.78
CA GLY A 16 4.60 7.42 21.24
C GLY A 16 4.42 6.79 19.85
N PRO A 17 3.21 6.90 19.26
CA PRO A 17 2.87 6.20 18.02
C PRO A 17 3.40 6.87 16.75
N LEU A 18 4.11 8.01 16.88
CA LEU A 18 4.81 8.63 15.77
C LEU A 18 5.97 7.73 15.33
N ALA A 19 5.89 7.27 14.09
CA ALA A 19 6.87 6.41 13.45
C ALA A 19 7.69 7.21 12.43
N GLU A 20 9.01 7.09 12.52
CA GLU A 20 9.97 7.70 11.61
C GLU A 20 10.69 6.62 10.80
N THR A 21 10.58 6.68 9.48
CA THR A 21 11.19 5.71 8.56
C THR A 21 12.02 6.42 7.49
N PRO A 22 13.35 6.46 7.63
CA PRO A 22 14.24 6.93 6.56
C PRO A 22 14.22 5.96 5.38
N ILE A 23 13.98 6.47 4.16
CA ILE A 23 14.00 5.69 2.91
C ILE A 23 14.72 6.51 1.83
N GLY A 24 15.97 6.15 1.55
CA GLY A 24 16.83 6.95 0.68
C GLY A 24 16.97 8.37 1.24
N ASP A 25 16.68 9.39 0.43
CA ASP A 25 16.74 10.80 0.83
C ASP A 25 15.42 11.33 1.43
N HIS A 26 14.45 10.43 1.69
CA HIS A 26 13.13 10.79 2.21
C HIS A 26 12.96 10.33 3.66
N LEU A 27 12.17 11.08 4.42
CA LEU A 27 11.66 10.69 5.72
C LEU A 27 10.16 10.45 5.61
N VAL A 28 9.72 9.21 5.87
CA VAL A 28 8.31 8.88 5.97
C VAL A 28 7.89 9.00 7.43
N LEU A 29 6.88 9.84 7.68
CA LEU A 29 6.26 10.02 8.98
C LEU A 29 4.86 9.42 8.95
N LEU A 30 4.61 8.44 9.80
CA LEU A 30 3.29 7.87 10.05
C LEU A 30 2.93 8.06 11.52
N ASP A 31 1.69 8.37 11.83
CA ASP A 31 1.29 8.75 13.19
C ASP A 31 -0.15 8.30 13.46
N GLN A 32 -0.73 8.77 14.56
CA GLN A 32 -2.13 8.61 14.90
C GLN A 32 -2.79 9.98 15.11
N PRO A 33 -4.12 10.09 14.95
CA PRO A 33 -4.87 11.26 15.38
C PRO A 33 -4.65 11.54 16.87
N THR A 34 -4.79 12.81 17.28
CA THR A 34 -4.63 13.20 18.69
C THR A 34 -5.60 12.48 19.62
N GLY A 35 -6.84 12.26 19.18
CA GLY A 35 -7.86 11.51 19.92
C GLY A 35 -7.52 10.02 20.11
N ALA A 36 -6.58 9.48 19.33
CA ALA A 36 -6.07 8.11 19.44
C ALA A 36 -4.66 8.06 20.08
N GLY A 37 -4.20 9.16 20.71
CA GLY A 37 -2.92 9.24 21.42
C GLY A 37 -1.71 9.59 20.56
N GLY A 38 -1.90 9.96 19.30
CA GLY A 38 -0.81 10.43 18.42
C GLY A 38 -0.63 11.94 18.41
N THR A 39 0.27 12.40 17.53
CA THR A 39 0.59 13.83 17.38
C THR A 39 0.05 14.45 16.09
N ASN A 40 -0.68 13.67 15.29
CA ASN A 40 -1.23 14.05 14.00
C ASN A 40 -0.20 14.70 13.04
N LYS A 41 1.06 14.23 13.07
CA LYS A 41 2.14 14.73 12.20
C LYS A 41 2.21 14.02 10.85
N GLY A 42 1.53 12.89 10.71
CA GLY A 42 1.43 12.09 9.49
C GLY A 42 0.11 11.33 9.43
N PRO A 43 -0.21 10.71 8.28
CA PRO A 43 -1.37 9.84 8.16
C PRO A 43 -1.21 8.60 9.05
N THR A 44 -2.33 7.90 9.30
CA THR A 44 -2.25 6.60 9.97
C THR A 44 -1.51 5.59 9.08
N PRO A 45 -0.83 4.57 9.66
CA PRO A 45 -0.29 3.47 8.87
C PRO A 45 -1.34 2.77 8.00
N VAL A 46 -2.60 2.73 8.45
CA VAL A 46 -3.73 2.15 7.73
C VAL A 46 -4.09 2.98 6.50
N ASP A 47 -4.20 4.30 6.63
CA ASP A 47 -4.45 5.22 5.50
C ASP A 47 -3.27 5.21 4.52
N ALA A 48 -2.05 5.23 5.04
CA ALA A 48 -0.84 5.17 4.24
C ALA A 48 -0.78 3.87 3.43
N PHE A 49 -1.18 2.75 4.01
CA PHE A 49 -1.29 1.47 3.30
C PHE A 49 -2.25 1.55 2.10
N LEU A 50 -3.46 2.09 2.27
CA LEU A 50 -4.40 2.31 1.16
C LEU A 50 -3.80 3.23 0.08
N ALA A 51 -3.12 4.30 0.50
CA ALA A 51 -2.43 5.20 -0.41
C ALA A 51 -1.32 4.48 -1.21
N THR A 52 -0.60 3.52 -0.58
CA THR A 52 0.43 2.74 -1.29
C THR A 52 -0.15 1.81 -2.35
N ILE A 53 -1.34 1.22 -2.13
CA ILE A 53 -2.04 0.39 -3.13
C ILE A 53 -2.32 1.23 -4.37
N GLY A 54 -3.00 2.37 -4.21
CA GLY A 54 -3.35 3.27 -5.32
C GLY A 54 -2.10 3.80 -6.04
N SER A 55 -1.07 4.17 -5.29
CA SER A 55 0.19 4.69 -5.85
C SER A 55 0.95 3.63 -6.66
N CYS A 56 0.97 2.37 -6.19
CA CYS A 56 1.64 1.29 -6.90
C CYS A 56 0.89 0.92 -8.18
N LEU A 57 -0.45 0.81 -8.13
CA LEU A 57 -1.29 0.59 -9.31
C LEU A 57 -1.10 1.70 -10.34
N GLY A 58 -1.10 2.97 -9.92
CA GLY A 58 -0.83 4.11 -10.80
C GLY A 58 0.56 4.09 -11.44
N THR A 59 1.58 3.75 -10.66
CA THR A 59 2.96 3.60 -11.19
C THR A 59 3.02 2.50 -12.25
N VAL A 60 2.40 1.35 -11.97
CA VAL A 60 2.38 0.21 -12.89
C VAL A 60 1.56 0.54 -14.14
N ALA A 61 0.42 1.22 -14.02
CA ALA A 61 -0.36 1.72 -15.15
C ALA A 61 0.48 2.59 -16.08
N ARG A 62 1.27 3.53 -15.55
CA ARG A 62 2.19 4.36 -16.34
C ARG A 62 3.25 3.52 -17.06
N ILE A 63 3.80 2.50 -16.40
CA ILE A 63 4.76 1.57 -17.01
C ILE A 63 4.12 0.79 -18.15
N VAL A 64 2.95 0.19 -17.94
CA VAL A 64 2.24 -0.62 -18.94
C VAL A 64 1.86 0.25 -20.14
N ALA A 65 1.30 1.45 -19.89
CA ALA A 65 0.92 2.39 -20.94
C ALA A 65 2.13 2.79 -21.80
N HIS A 66 3.26 3.14 -21.18
CA HIS A 66 4.50 3.46 -21.90
C HIS A 66 4.99 2.29 -22.76
N GLN A 67 5.02 1.07 -22.21
CA GLN A 67 5.48 -0.12 -22.95
C GLN A 67 4.60 -0.46 -24.16
N LYS A 68 3.28 -0.24 -24.04
CA LYS A 68 2.32 -0.49 -25.12
C LYS A 68 2.08 0.71 -26.02
N ARG A 69 2.74 1.85 -25.75
CA ARG A 69 2.56 3.13 -26.46
C ARG A 69 1.10 3.62 -26.42
N ILE A 70 0.45 3.43 -25.28
CA ILE A 70 -0.90 3.92 -25.01
C ILE A 70 -0.80 5.34 -24.42
N THR A 71 -1.55 6.27 -24.98
CA THR A 71 -1.70 7.63 -24.47
C THR A 71 -2.60 7.60 -23.24
N LEU A 72 -2.01 7.85 -22.06
CA LEU A 72 -2.74 7.91 -20.81
C LEU A 72 -2.75 9.35 -20.31
N HIS A 73 -3.85 10.08 -20.48
CA HIS A 73 -3.94 11.46 -20.02
C HIS A 73 -4.08 11.52 -18.51
N LYS A 74 -5.07 10.81 -17.97
CA LYS A 74 -5.38 10.80 -16.55
C LYS A 74 -5.59 9.38 -16.04
N MET A 75 -5.14 9.17 -14.79
CA MET A 75 -5.34 7.94 -14.05
C MET A 75 -5.53 8.29 -12.58
N GLU A 76 -6.65 7.88 -12.01
CA GLU A 76 -6.96 8.05 -10.59
C GLU A 76 -7.42 6.71 -10.01
N PHE A 77 -7.05 6.46 -8.75
CA PHE A 77 -7.48 5.29 -8.00
C PHE A 77 -8.03 5.75 -6.66
N LYS A 78 -9.26 5.35 -6.37
CA LYS A 78 -9.84 5.44 -5.04
C LYS A 78 -9.78 4.05 -4.42
N VAL A 79 -9.13 3.94 -3.27
CA VAL A 79 -8.99 2.68 -2.54
C VAL A 79 -9.70 2.83 -1.20
N SER A 80 -10.57 1.89 -0.86
CA SER A 80 -11.32 1.88 0.39
C SER A 80 -11.41 0.48 0.96
N GLY A 81 -11.50 0.38 2.28
CA GLY A 81 -11.72 -0.87 2.99
C GLY A 81 -12.06 -0.63 4.45
N GLU A 82 -12.46 -1.70 5.12
CA GLU A 82 -12.90 -1.66 6.53
C GLU A 82 -12.05 -2.62 7.37
N VAL A 83 -11.69 -2.16 8.56
CA VAL A 83 -11.01 -2.95 9.60
C VAL A 83 -11.91 -3.01 10.84
N ASP A 84 -11.86 -4.12 11.57
CA ASP A 84 -12.53 -4.23 12.86
C ASP A 84 -11.67 -3.56 13.95
N ILE A 85 -12.18 -2.46 14.49
CA ILE A 85 -11.49 -1.67 15.52
C ILE A 85 -11.42 -2.43 16.84
N ASP A 86 -12.39 -3.29 17.15
CA ASP A 86 -12.38 -4.06 18.40
C ASP A 86 -11.30 -5.16 18.35
N VAL A 87 -11.04 -5.76 17.19
CA VAL A 87 -9.88 -6.65 17.01
C VAL A 87 -8.57 -5.86 17.14
N LEU A 88 -8.47 -4.69 16.47
CA LEU A 88 -7.30 -3.81 16.57
C LEU A 88 -6.96 -3.45 18.03
N LEU A 89 -7.99 -3.19 18.84
CA LEU A 89 -7.85 -2.82 20.25
C LEU A 89 -7.77 -4.03 21.20
N GLY A 90 -7.72 -5.26 20.68
CA GLY A 90 -7.60 -6.49 21.46
C GLY A 90 -8.83 -6.82 22.32
N ARG A 91 -10.01 -6.32 21.94
CA ARG A 91 -11.29 -6.58 22.63
C ARG A 91 -11.94 -7.88 22.15
N THR A 92 -11.58 -8.35 20.97
CA THR A 92 -12.06 -9.60 20.37
C THR A 92 -11.00 -10.19 19.43
N GLU A 93 -11.14 -11.48 19.12
CA GLU A 93 -10.29 -12.24 18.19
C GLU A 93 -11.14 -12.98 17.14
N GLU A 94 -12.41 -12.59 16.97
CA GLU A 94 -13.39 -13.29 16.11
C GLU A 94 -13.04 -13.22 14.61
N CYS A 95 -12.29 -12.21 14.17
CA CYS A 95 -11.81 -12.08 12.80
C CYS A 95 -10.36 -11.55 12.75
N PRO A 96 -9.66 -11.68 11.62
CA PRO A 96 -8.33 -11.09 11.46
C PRO A 96 -8.37 -9.56 11.59
N ALA A 97 -7.33 -8.95 12.18
CA ALA A 97 -7.25 -7.49 12.37
C ALA A 97 -7.09 -6.68 11.07
N GLY A 98 -6.82 -7.34 9.95
CA GLY A 98 -6.63 -6.70 8.64
C GLY A 98 -7.93 -6.22 8.00
N PHE A 99 -7.82 -5.68 6.79
CA PHE A 99 -8.98 -5.29 6.00
C PHE A 99 -9.86 -6.50 5.68
N GLN A 100 -11.15 -6.41 6.00
CA GLN A 100 -12.14 -7.46 5.68
C GLN A 100 -12.50 -7.46 4.19
N SER A 101 -12.43 -6.28 3.57
CA SER A 101 -12.57 -6.09 2.14
C SER A 101 -11.77 -4.86 1.69
N LEU A 102 -11.29 -4.90 0.45
CA LEU A 102 -10.65 -3.78 -0.22
C LEU A 102 -11.32 -3.60 -1.58
N GLN A 103 -11.72 -2.36 -1.87
CA GLN A 103 -12.29 -1.96 -3.14
C GLN A 103 -11.39 -0.91 -3.79
N VAL A 104 -11.10 -1.12 -5.07
CA VAL A 104 -10.34 -0.18 -5.90
C VAL A 104 -11.25 0.29 -7.03
N GLU A 105 -11.54 1.58 -7.05
CA GLU A 105 -12.24 2.25 -8.15
C GLU A 105 -11.21 3.02 -8.99
N ALA A 106 -11.15 2.72 -10.29
CA ALA A 106 -10.18 3.31 -11.20
C ALA A 106 -10.87 4.23 -12.20
N PHE A 107 -10.39 5.46 -12.32
CA PHE A 107 -10.82 6.40 -13.36
C PHE A 107 -9.68 6.63 -14.35
N MET A 108 -9.96 6.44 -15.64
CA MET A 108 -8.95 6.47 -16.69
C MET A 108 -9.40 7.25 -17.93
N GLU A 109 -8.58 8.22 -18.33
CA GLU A 109 -8.73 8.96 -19.58
C GLU A 109 -7.65 8.55 -20.57
N SER A 110 -8.06 7.90 -21.65
CA SER A 110 -7.20 7.52 -22.77
C SER A 110 -8.02 7.57 -24.06
N PRO A 111 -7.52 8.24 -25.12
CA PRO A 111 -8.18 8.24 -26.42
C PRO A 111 -7.96 6.93 -27.20
N ASP A 112 -6.99 6.12 -26.78
CA ASP A 112 -6.55 4.93 -27.53
C ASP A 112 -7.31 3.66 -27.14
N LEU A 113 -8.13 3.70 -26.09
CA LEU A 113 -8.77 2.52 -25.49
C LEU A 113 -10.29 2.69 -25.37
N THR A 114 -11.04 1.69 -25.84
CA THR A 114 -12.46 1.51 -25.49
C THR A 114 -12.62 1.05 -24.04
N GLU A 115 -13.80 1.21 -23.44
CA GLU A 115 -14.06 0.79 -22.05
C GLU A 115 -13.69 -0.67 -21.77
N GLU A 116 -13.94 -1.58 -22.70
CA GLU A 116 -13.55 -3.00 -22.56
C GLU A 116 -12.02 -3.15 -22.54
N GLN A 117 -11.32 -2.39 -23.40
CA GLN A 117 -9.86 -2.39 -23.41
C GLN A 117 -9.26 -1.74 -22.16
N LYS A 118 -9.97 -0.77 -21.56
CA LYS A 118 -9.60 -0.18 -20.27
C LYS A 118 -9.64 -1.23 -19.16
N LEU A 119 -10.66 -2.08 -19.13
CA LEU A 119 -10.76 -3.16 -18.15
C LEU A 119 -9.62 -4.18 -18.31
N ILE A 120 -9.35 -4.63 -19.54
CA ILE A 120 -8.23 -5.54 -19.83
C ILE A 120 -6.89 -4.91 -19.45
N PHE A 121 -6.72 -3.61 -19.69
CA PHE A 121 -5.53 -2.88 -19.26
C PHE A 121 -5.38 -2.88 -17.75
N LEU A 122 -6.46 -2.63 -16.99
CA LEU A 122 -6.46 -2.64 -15.53
C LEU A 122 -6.16 -4.03 -14.95
N GLU A 123 -6.67 -5.10 -15.57
CA GLU A 123 -6.32 -6.48 -15.20
C GLU A 123 -4.81 -6.75 -15.37
N GLU A 124 -4.20 -6.28 -16.45
CA GLU A 124 -2.75 -6.40 -16.62
C GLU A 124 -1.98 -5.59 -15.58
N VAL A 125 -2.45 -4.37 -15.26
CA VAL A 125 -1.86 -3.52 -14.24
C VAL A 125 -1.90 -4.20 -12.87
N ASP A 126 -3.06 -4.72 -12.46
CA ASP A 126 -3.23 -5.42 -11.20
C ASP A 126 -2.32 -6.65 -11.11
N ARG A 127 -2.31 -7.48 -12.15
CA ARG A 127 -1.45 -8.68 -12.22
C ARG A 127 0.04 -8.37 -12.11
N ARG A 128 0.46 -7.18 -12.53
CA ARG A 128 1.87 -6.73 -12.50
C ARG A 128 2.22 -5.89 -11.27
N CYS A 129 1.23 -5.51 -10.46
CA CYS A 129 1.40 -4.64 -9.31
C CYS A 129 1.90 -5.41 -8.08
N PRO A 130 3.14 -5.18 -7.61
CA PRO A 130 3.65 -5.92 -6.45
C PRO A 130 2.81 -5.73 -5.19
N VAL A 131 2.33 -4.51 -4.94
CA VAL A 131 1.53 -4.20 -3.74
C VAL A 131 0.17 -4.88 -3.80
N SER A 132 -0.56 -4.77 -4.91
CA SER A 132 -1.86 -5.43 -5.06
C SER A 132 -1.73 -6.95 -4.96
N GLN A 133 -0.73 -7.53 -5.62
CA GLN A 133 -0.48 -8.98 -5.55
C GLN A 133 -0.06 -9.45 -4.15
N THR A 134 0.60 -8.62 -3.34
CA THR A 134 0.88 -8.93 -1.93
C THR A 134 -0.39 -9.03 -1.11
N VAL A 135 -1.38 -8.19 -1.38
CA VAL A 135 -2.69 -8.19 -0.71
C VAL A 135 -3.54 -9.37 -1.16
N LEU A 136 -3.74 -9.54 -2.46
CA LEU A 136 -4.66 -10.54 -3.03
C LEU A 136 -4.23 -11.98 -2.73
N ASN A 137 -2.92 -12.24 -2.69
CA ASN A 137 -2.41 -13.61 -2.53
C ASN A 137 -2.02 -13.96 -1.08
N GLY A 138 -2.07 -13.00 -0.15
CA GLY A 138 -1.65 -13.21 1.24
C GLY A 138 -0.16 -13.57 1.35
N THR A 139 0.71 -12.58 1.46
CA THR A 139 2.14 -12.83 1.63
C THR A 139 2.45 -13.29 3.06
N PRO A 140 3.13 -14.43 3.27
CA PRO A 140 3.51 -14.86 4.62
C PRO A 140 4.44 -13.85 5.30
N VAL A 141 4.12 -13.53 6.56
CA VAL A 141 4.93 -12.64 7.40
C VAL A 141 5.54 -13.47 8.52
N SER A 142 6.86 -13.35 8.72
CA SER A 142 7.59 -13.95 9.84
C SER A 142 8.05 -12.85 10.79
N ILE A 143 7.68 -12.97 12.06
CA ILE A 143 8.05 -12.02 13.11
C ILE A 143 9.03 -12.71 14.04
N THR A 144 10.17 -12.06 14.28
CA THR A 144 11.21 -12.53 15.19
C THR A 144 11.68 -11.37 16.07
N LEU A 145 12.11 -11.68 17.29
CA LEU A 145 12.71 -10.71 18.19
C LEU A 145 14.22 -10.63 17.93
N ALA A 146 14.69 -9.48 17.44
CA ALA A 146 16.12 -9.20 17.28
C ALA A 146 16.69 -8.54 18.54
N GLN A 147 17.96 -8.81 18.86
CA GLN A 147 18.67 -8.13 19.96
C GLN A 147 19.11 -6.71 19.56
N ASP A 148 19.47 -6.52 18.29
CA ASP A 148 19.77 -5.24 17.66
C ASP A 148 19.46 -5.33 16.16
N LEU A 149 18.96 -4.24 15.57
CA LEU A 149 18.68 -4.11 14.14
C LEU A 149 19.84 -3.46 13.37
N ALA A 150 20.86 -2.94 14.05
CA ALA A 150 22.02 -2.28 13.44
C ALA A 150 22.94 -3.21 12.65
N THR A 151 22.76 -4.53 12.75
CA THR A 151 23.62 -5.54 12.11
C THR A 151 22.97 -6.34 10.97
N ALA A 152 21.83 -5.89 10.42
CA ALA A 152 21.11 -6.58 9.34
C ALA A 152 21.24 -5.91 7.97
#